data_AF-A0A7K0A3K7-F1
#
_entry.id   AF-A0A7K0A3K7-F1
#
_cell.length_a   1.000
_cell.length_b   1.000
_cell.length_c   1.000
_cell.angle_alpha   90.00
_cell.angle_beta   90.00
_cell.angle_gamma   90.00
#
_symmetry.space_group_name_H-M   'P 1'
#
loop_
_entity.id
_entity.type
_entity.pdbx_description
1 polymer ?
#
loop_
_entity_poly.entity_id
_entity_poly.type
_entity_poly.pdbx_seq_one_letter_code
_entity_poly.pdbx_strand_id
1 'polypeptide(L)'
;MRRPITLISLAIAMLLGLAGPAEAGGGNMLALDRIYYPVGTSESEAQQAVVFRTVKAAERAMGQEWSIYLIAEPRDWDDIRLKPDDPRIGTLALQPGSVEGTALASFAFTVPQVAEGRYILALCATTGCKPSVGDLYTSGIHVVESEAQAEILQRLDNTESRQWNLRHRLRETRRHEADLRRDIESNQDQIRNLTADRDALRTRLRALEDEPAWSSSPVPWGIALVLLAIVVVAVTRYLRPSARWEHYFEPDEDTEPGGEEPGPSITPLSVPIARASEVYDDSMWQRPKEPVDSN
;
A
#
# COMPACT_ATOMS: atom_id res chain seq x y z
N MET A 1 -4.48 5.85 -44.31
CA MET A 1 -4.47 4.85 -43.21
C MET A 1 -3.23 5.05 -42.35
N ARG A 2 -3.33 5.79 -41.24
CA ARG A 2 -2.25 5.96 -40.25
C ARG A 2 -2.83 6.56 -38.95
N ARG A 3 -2.49 5.89 -37.83
CA ARG A 3 -2.45 6.35 -36.41
C ARG A 3 -3.72 6.22 -35.54
N PRO A 4 -3.81 5.13 -34.76
CA PRO A 4 -4.50 5.12 -33.45
C PRO A 4 -3.57 4.78 -32.26
N ILE A 5 -2.25 4.95 -32.37
CA ILE A 5 -1.30 4.54 -31.30
C ILE A 5 -1.01 5.66 -30.28
N THR A 6 -1.27 6.93 -30.61
CA THR A 6 -0.95 8.08 -29.73
C THR A 6 -1.95 8.35 -28.60
N LEU A 7 -3.13 7.72 -28.61
CA LEU A 7 -4.15 7.96 -27.56
C LEU A 7 -3.94 7.08 -26.31
N ILE A 8 -3.30 5.92 -26.45
CA ILE A 8 -3.09 4.99 -25.32
C ILE A 8 -1.99 5.52 -24.37
N SER A 9 -0.96 6.19 -24.90
CA SER A 9 0.11 6.78 -24.07
C SER A 9 -0.36 7.94 -23.19
N LEU A 10 -1.37 8.70 -23.62
CA LEU A 10 -1.91 9.82 -22.83
C LEU A 10 -2.76 9.32 -21.65
N ALA A 11 -3.50 8.23 -21.84
CA ALA A 11 -4.31 7.62 -20.78
C ALA A 11 -3.46 7.00 -19.66
N ILE A 12 -2.30 6.42 -20.00
CA ILE A 12 -1.37 5.84 -19.00
C ILE A 12 -0.68 6.95 -18.19
N ALA A 13 -0.32 8.07 -18.82
CA ALA A 13 0.26 9.21 -18.10
C ALA A 13 -0.74 9.90 -17.16
N MET A 14 -2.03 9.93 -17.51
CA MET A 14 -3.08 10.52 -16.68
C MET A 14 -3.45 9.65 -15.46
N LEU A 15 -3.29 8.32 -15.55
CA LEU A 15 -3.50 7.40 -14.44
C LEU A 15 -2.37 7.41 -13.39
N LEU A 16 -1.15 7.81 -13.78
CA LEU A 16 -0.01 7.92 -12.86
C LEU A 16 -0.03 9.20 -12.00
N GLY A 17 -0.85 10.19 -12.34
CA GLY A 17 -0.94 11.47 -11.62
C GLY A 17 -1.93 11.51 -10.46
N LEU A 18 -2.73 10.45 -10.27
CA LEU A 18 -3.80 10.37 -9.25
C LEU A 18 -3.49 9.37 -8.13
N ALA A 19 -2.28 8.82 -8.09
CA ALA A 19 -1.80 8.15 -6.89
C ALA A 19 -1.52 9.23 -5.82
N GLY A 20 -2.57 9.70 -5.15
CA GLY A 20 -2.41 10.31 -3.84
C GLY A 20 -1.67 9.34 -2.92
N PRO A 21 -0.99 9.82 -1.87
CA PRO A 21 -0.39 8.95 -0.87
C PRO A 21 -1.49 8.00 -0.39
N ALA A 22 -1.33 6.71 -0.66
CA ALA A 22 -2.26 5.71 -0.20
C ALA A 22 -2.24 5.78 1.33
N GLU A 23 -3.31 6.33 1.92
CA GLU A 23 -3.60 6.27 3.35
C GLU A 23 -3.87 4.81 3.71
N ALA A 24 -2.80 4.01 3.79
CA ALA A 24 -2.84 2.80 4.58
C ALA A 24 -3.06 3.28 6.03
N GLY A 25 -4.18 2.89 6.64
CA GLY A 25 -4.62 3.30 7.98
C GLY A 25 -3.73 2.89 9.16
N GLY A 26 -2.41 2.89 9.00
CA GLY A 26 -1.44 3.02 10.08
C GLY A 26 -1.28 4.50 10.40
N GLY A 27 -1.32 4.86 11.68
CA GLY A 27 -1.22 6.26 12.12
C GLY A 27 -0.02 6.99 11.52
N ASN A 28 -0.14 8.31 11.39
CA ASN A 28 0.94 9.15 10.91
C ASN A 28 2.10 9.14 11.91
N MET A 29 3.12 8.31 11.67
CA MET A 29 4.36 8.37 12.42
C MET A 29 5.14 9.61 12.01
N LEU A 30 5.72 10.31 13.00
CA LEU A 30 6.60 11.44 12.81
C LEU A 30 7.72 11.07 11.82
N ALA A 31 7.62 11.62 10.61
CA ALA A 31 8.56 11.38 9.52
C ALA A 31 9.80 12.26 9.71
N LEU A 32 10.78 11.69 10.39
CA LEU A 32 12.11 12.27 10.53
C LEU A 32 12.94 12.00 9.27
N ASP A 33 13.84 12.93 8.93
CA ASP A 33 14.73 12.82 7.76
C ASP A 33 15.77 11.70 7.93
N ARG A 34 16.12 11.38 9.18
CA ARG A 34 17.08 10.34 9.56
C ARG A 34 16.69 9.73 10.90
N ILE A 35 17.29 8.59 11.23
CA ILE A 35 17.07 7.89 12.51
C ILE A 35 18.22 8.17 13.48
N TYR A 36 19.43 8.43 12.95
CA TYR A 36 20.64 8.68 13.72
C TYR A 36 20.96 10.18 13.76
N TYR A 37 21.05 10.74 14.96
CA TYR A 37 21.34 12.16 15.19
C TYR A 37 22.58 12.30 16.08
N PRO A 38 23.59 13.09 15.67
CA PRO A 38 24.72 13.35 16.53
C PRO A 38 24.35 14.31 17.66
N VAL A 39 25.05 14.18 18.78
CA VAL A 39 25.00 15.17 19.87
C VAL A 39 25.47 16.55 19.37
N GLY A 40 24.77 17.61 19.82
CA GLY A 40 25.14 18.99 19.51
C GLY A 40 24.85 19.46 18.08
N THR A 41 24.20 18.62 17.26
CA THR A 41 23.85 18.96 15.87
C THR A 41 22.67 19.91 15.84
N SER A 42 22.74 20.91 14.96
CA SER A 42 21.73 21.96 14.82
C SER A 42 20.40 21.44 14.24
N GLU A 43 19.33 22.04 14.77
CA GLU A 43 17.94 22.08 14.31
C GLU A 43 17.56 21.15 13.15
N SER A 44 16.93 20.03 13.50
CA SER A 44 16.22 19.16 12.56
C SER A 44 14.79 19.64 12.43
N GLU A 45 14.37 19.94 11.20
CA GLU A 45 13.01 20.36 10.89
C GLU A 45 12.25 19.27 10.15
N ALA A 46 11.01 19.04 10.58
CA ALA A 46 10.09 18.13 9.89
C ALA A 46 8.70 18.77 9.82
N GLN A 47 7.93 18.39 8.80
CA GLN A 47 6.53 18.78 8.67
C GLN A 47 5.67 17.57 8.34
N GLN A 48 4.51 17.47 8.98
CA GLN A 48 3.60 16.36 8.75
C GLN A 48 2.14 16.76 8.95
N ALA A 49 1.26 16.21 8.11
CA ALA A 49 -0.18 16.34 8.31
C ALA A 49 -0.62 15.50 9.51
N VAL A 50 -1.54 16.05 10.30
CA VAL A 50 -2.10 15.43 11.50
C VAL A 50 -3.61 15.49 11.39
N VAL A 51 -4.26 14.36 11.67
CA VAL A 51 -5.71 14.20 11.68
C VAL A 51 -6.18 14.02 13.11
N PHE A 52 -7.21 14.77 13.49
CA PHE A 52 -7.87 14.65 14.77
C PHE A 52 -9.22 13.96 14.62
N ARG A 53 -9.63 13.21 15.64
CA ARG A 53 -10.94 12.55 15.66
C ARG A 53 -12.12 13.53 15.60
N THR A 54 -11.92 14.77 16.04
CA THR A 54 -12.97 15.82 16.07
C THR A 54 -12.34 17.20 15.86
N VAL A 55 -13.10 18.14 15.29
CA VAL A 55 -12.69 19.54 15.11
C VAL A 55 -12.30 20.18 16.45
N LYS A 56 -13.12 19.99 17.49
CA LYS A 56 -12.84 20.50 18.84
C LYS A 56 -11.54 19.96 19.44
N ALA A 57 -11.14 18.73 19.09
CA ALA A 57 -9.85 18.19 19.52
C ALA A 57 -8.68 18.88 18.79
N ALA A 58 -8.83 19.15 17.50
CA ALA A 58 -7.85 19.92 16.72
C ALA A 58 -7.69 21.33 17.28
N GLU A 59 -8.79 22.06 17.48
CA GLU A 59 -8.78 23.42 18.06
C GLU A 59 -8.09 23.46 19.43
N ARG A 60 -8.40 22.50 20.30
CA ARG A 60 -7.76 22.40 21.62
C ARG A 60 -6.26 22.16 21.49
N ALA A 61 -5.84 21.27 20.59
CA ALA A 61 -4.43 20.96 20.39
C ALA A 61 -3.66 22.16 19.81
N MET A 62 -4.24 22.86 18.83
CA MET A 62 -3.65 24.06 18.22
C MET A 62 -3.57 25.24 19.20
N GLY A 63 -4.48 25.33 20.17
CA GLY A 63 -4.44 26.34 21.22
C GLY A 63 -3.41 26.10 22.33
N GLN A 64 -2.60 25.04 22.25
CA GLN A 64 -1.59 24.69 23.25
C GLN A 64 -0.18 24.86 22.70
N GLU A 65 0.75 25.31 23.56
CA GLU A 65 2.18 25.22 23.27
C GLU A 65 2.65 23.79 23.53
N TRP A 66 3.25 23.16 22.51
CA TRP A 66 3.81 21.82 22.61
C TRP A 66 5.33 21.89 22.64
N SER A 67 5.91 21.23 23.64
CA SER A 67 7.34 21.04 23.78
C SER A 67 7.72 19.59 23.46
N ILE A 68 8.89 19.42 22.83
CA ILE A 68 9.45 18.10 22.53
C ILE A 68 10.53 17.81 23.56
N TYR A 69 10.42 16.66 24.22
CA TYR A 69 11.42 16.16 25.16
C TYR A 69 12.07 14.89 24.61
N LEU A 70 13.34 14.72 24.95
CA LEU A 70 14.10 13.52 24.61
C LEU A 70 14.15 12.61 25.84
N ILE A 71 13.54 11.43 25.74
CA ILE A 71 13.46 10.47 26.84
C ILE A 71 14.19 9.21 26.43
N ALA A 72 15.09 8.69 27.29
CA ALA A 72 15.75 7.42 27.02
C ALA A 72 14.69 6.32 26.80
N GLU A 73 14.86 5.50 25.75
CA GLU A 73 13.82 4.55 25.34
C GLU A 73 13.37 3.70 26.54
N PRO A 74 12.09 3.81 26.96
CA PRO A 74 11.60 3.03 28.07
C PRO A 74 11.47 1.57 27.64
N ARG A 75 11.51 0.67 28.63
CA ARG A 75 11.24 -0.75 28.38
C ARG A 75 9.80 -0.99 27.91
N ASP A 76 8.88 -0.14 28.35
CA ASP A 76 7.46 -0.19 28.03
C ASP A 76 6.97 1.20 27.60
N TRP A 77 6.25 1.27 26.48
CA TRP A 77 5.74 2.52 25.91
C TRP A 77 4.60 3.12 26.74
N ASP A 78 3.94 2.31 27.56
CA ASP A 78 2.89 2.78 28.47
C ASP A 78 3.47 3.52 29.71
N ASP A 79 4.77 3.41 29.94
CA ASP A 79 5.47 3.96 31.11
C ASP A 79 6.26 5.25 30.81
N ILE A 80 5.91 5.95 29.72
CA ILE A 80 6.52 7.23 29.37
C ILE A 80 6.19 8.26 30.46
N ARG A 81 7.17 8.54 31.32
CA ARG A 81 7.10 9.57 32.35
C ARG A 81 8.32 10.47 32.22
N LEU A 82 8.05 11.76 32.14
CA LEU A 82 9.10 12.76 32.13
C LEU A 82 9.83 12.75 33.47
N LYS A 83 11.14 12.49 33.42
CA LYS A 83 12.04 12.63 34.57
C LYS A 83 12.53 14.08 34.64
N PRO A 84 12.93 14.56 35.84
CA PRO A 84 13.46 15.91 36.00
C PRO A 84 14.65 16.25 35.09
N ASP A 85 15.45 15.24 34.73
CA ASP A 85 16.67 15.40 33.94
C ASP A 85 16.46 15.20 32.43
N ASP A 86 15.24 14.89 31.98
CA ASP A 86 14.96 14.69 30.55
C ASP A 86 14.98 16.06 29.84
N PRO A 87 15.84 16.25 28.83
CA PRO A 87 16.01 17.56 28.24
C PRO A 87 14.86 17.91 27.27
N ARG A 88 14.40 19.17 27.35
CA ARG A 88 13.59 19.79 26.29
C ARG A 88 14.50 20.05 25.10
N ILE A 89 14.14 19.51 23.94
CA ILE A 89 14.96 19.59 22.72
C ILE A 89 14.37 20.50 21.65
N GLY A 90 13.09 20.85 21.76
CA GLY A 90 12.41 21.60 20.73
C GLY A 90 10.95 21.92 21.03
N THR A 91 10.26 22.32 19.97
CA THR A 91 8.82 22.67 19.99
C THR A 91 8.09 22.03 18.82
N LEU A 92 6.82 21.75 19.05
CA LEU A 92 5.86 21.35 18.04
C LEU A 92 4.89 22.53 17.85
N ALA A 93 4.80 23.04 16.63
CA ALA A 93 3.77 24.01 16.26
C ALA A 93 2.73 23.33 15.38
N LEU A 94 1.45 23.57 15.68
CA LEU A 94 0.32 23.05 14.92
C LEU A 94 -0.39 24.22 14.25
N GLN A 95 -0.53 24.14 12.94
CA GLN A 95 -1.25 25.12 12.13
C GLN A 95 -2.52 24.48 11.55
N PRO A 96 -3.59 25.25 11.31
CA PRO A 96 -4.79 24.72 10.66
C PRO A 96 -4.46 24.07 9.31
N GLY A 97 -5.00 22.88 9.07
CA GLY A 97 -4.89 22.17 7.80
C GLY A 97 -5.87 22.69 6.75
N SER A 98 -5.82 22.12 5.54
CA SER A 98 -6.73 22.46 4.44
C SER A 98 -8.16 21.93 4.63
N VAL A 99 -8.35 20.97 5.54
CA VAL A 99 -9.63 20.33 5.85
C VAL A 99 -9.93 20.48 7.34
N GLU A 100 -11.20 20.68 7.70
CA GLU A 100 -11.62 20.73 9.09
C GLU A 100 -11.21 19.48 9.87
N GLY A 101 -10.73 19.66 11.10
CA GLY A 101 -10.23 18.55 11.92
C GLY A 101 -8.82 18.07 11.56
N THR A 102 -8.14 18.74 10.62
CA THR A 102 -6.73 18.47 10.28
C THR A 102 -5.82 19.63 10.68
N ALA A 103 -4.54 19.34 10.92
CA ALA A 103 -3.50 20.32 11.16
C ALA A 103 -2.22 19.98 10.39
N LEU A 104 -1.42 20.99 10.08
CA LEU A 104 -0.03 20.82 9.69
C LEU A 104 0.84 20.97 10.94
N ALA A 105 1.53 19.90 11.31
CA ALA A 105 2.50 19.91 12.38
C ALA A 105 3.89 20.22 11.85
N SER A 106 4.57 21.19 12.45
CA SER A 106 5.97 21.51 12.20
C SER A 106 6.77 21.32 13.48
N PHE A 107 7.90 20.62 13.37
CA PHE A 107 8.78 20.29 14.48
C PHE A 107 10.14 20.88 14.17
N ALA A 108 10.76 21.47 15.19
CA ALA A 108 12.15 21.87 15.15
C ALA A 108 12.80 21.46 16.47
N PHE A 109 13.89 20.70 16.41
CA PHE A 109 14.60 20.26 17.61
C PHE A 109 16.11 20.16 17.40
N THR A 110 16.85 20.35 18.49
CA THR A 110 18.31 20.21 18.55
C THR A 110 18.65 19.14 19.59
N VAL A 111 19.51 18.18 19.23
CA VAL A 111 19.91 17.11 20.15
C VAL A 111 20.97 17.63 21.14
N PRO A 112 20.67 17.68 22.45
CA PRO A 112 21.62 18.18 23.44
C PRO A 112 22.77 17.19 23.68
N GLN A 113 23.75 17.60 24.47
CA GLN A 113 24.83 16.72 24.89
C GLN A 113 24.32 15.67 25.88
N VAL A 114 23.91 14.50 25.35
CA VAL A 114 23.45 13.34 26.13
C VAL A 114 24.30 12.11 25.79
N ALA A 115 24.14 11.04 26.56
CA ALA A 115 24.80 9.77 26.25
C ALA A 115 24.31 9.20 24.91
N GLU A 116 25.17 8.45 24.23
CA GLU A 116 24.74 7.68 23.06
C GLU A 116 23.69 6.63 23.45
N GLY A 117 22.72 6.40 22.57
CA GLY A 117 21.69 5.42 22.82
C GLY A 117 20.41 5.66 22.05
N ARG A 118 19.40 4.85 22.37
CA ARG A 118 18.07 4.97 21.78
C ARG A 118 17.19 5.81 22.68
N TYR A 119 16.51 6.77 22.05
CA TYR A 119 15.64 7.72 22.70
C TYR A 119 14.30 7.77 21.98
N ILE A 120 13.28 8.20 22.68
CA ILE A 120 11.98 8.54 22.12
C ILE A 120 11.75 10.04 22.24
N LEU A 121 11.02 10.59 21.28
CA LEU A 121 10.51 11.95 21.38
C LEU A 121 9.19 11.92 22.14
N ALA A 122 9.03 12.75 23.16
CA ALA A 122 7.78 12.90 23.89
C ALA A 122 7.19 14.28 23.65
N LEU A 123 5.88 14.34 23.37
CA LEU A 123 5.16 15.58 23.12
C LEU A 123 4.45 16.01 24.40
N CYS A 124 4.85 17.14 24.96
CA CYS A 124 4.31 17.63 26.22
C CYS A 124 3.64 18.98 26.02
N ALA A 125 2.38 19.08 26.46
CA ALA A 125 1.68 20.34 26.64
C ALA A 125 1.64 20.69 28.13
N THR A 126 1.11 21.87 28.47
CA THR A 126 0.88 22.28 29.87
C THR A 126 0.01 21.28 30.66
N THR A 127 -0.82 20.50 29.97
CA THR A 127 -1.71 19.49 30.57
C THR A 127 -1.04 18.14 30.82
N GLY A 128 0.17 17.92 30.33
CA GLY A 128 0.92 16.67 30.49
C GLY A 128 1.61 16.20 29.20
N CYS A 129 2.38 15.12 29.33
CA CYS A 129 3.09 14.48 28.23
C CYS A 129 2.27 13.33 27.64
N LYS A 130 2.33 13.20 26.31
CA LYS A 130 1.67 12.13 25.56
C LYS A 130 2.61 11.58 24.49
N PRO A 131 2.48 10.29 24.13
CA PRO A 131 3.21 9.70 23.01
C PRO A 131 2.67 10.16 21.64
N SER A 132 1.51 10.81 21.61
CA SER A 132 0.87 11.25 20.36
C SER A 132 0.03 12.51 20.51
N VAL A 133 -0.19 13.19 19.38
CA VAL A 133 -1.10 14.34 19.24
C VAL A 133 -2.00 14.10 18.03
N GLY A 134 -3.29 13.84 18.26
CA GLY A 134 -4.16 13.38 17.18
C GLY A 134 -3.78 11.95 16.76
N ASP A 135 -3.57 11.73 15.47
CA ASP A 135 -3.02 10.51 14.90
C ASP A 135 -1.48 10.54 14.73
N LEU A 136 -0.83 11.66 15.08
CA LEU A 136 0.62 11.79 15.01
C LEU A 136 1.28 11.05 16.17
N TYR A 137 2.02 10.00 15.87
CA TYR A 137 2.86 9.28 16.83
C TYR A 137 4.31 9.74 16.74
N THR A 138 4.96 9.89 17.88
CA THR A 138 6.40 10.15 17.86
C THR A 138 7.19 8.91 17.48
N SER A 139 8.31 9.14 16.81
CA SER A 139 9.30 8.12 16.47
C SER A 139 10.45 8.12 17.48
N GLY A 140 11.12 6.98 17.58
CA GLY A 140 12.38 6.86 18.29
C GLY A 140 13.54 7.36 17.43
N ILE A 141 14.53 7.96 18.07
CA ILE A 141 15.80 8.36 17.46
C ILE A 141 16.97 7.66 18.14
N HIS A 142 18.09 7.56 17.43
CA HIS A 142 19.35 7.10 17.96
C HIS A 142 20.31 8.29 18.08
N VAL A 143 20.74 8.59 19.30
CA VAL A 143 21.75 9.61 19.53
C VAL A 143 23.13 8.95 19.43
N VAL A 144 24.01 9.57 18.65
CA VAL A 144 25.37 9.09 18.36
C VAL A 144 26.40 10.18 18.64
N GLU A 145 27.69 9.82 18.72
CA GLU A 145 28.75 10.78 19.06
C GLU A 145 29.04 11.78 17.94
N SER A 146 28.96 11.34 16.68
CA SER A 146 29.41 12.12 15.53
C SER A 146 28.58 11.93 14.26
N GLU A 147 28.63 12.93 13.37
CA GLU A 147 27.98 12.88 12.04
C GLU A 147 28.49 11.71 11.19
N ALA A 148 29.79 11.39 11.27
CA ALA A 148 30.36 10.26 10.55
C ALA A 148 29.75 8.92 11.01
N GLN A 149 29.55 8.76 12.33
CA GLN A 149 28.88 7.58 12.89
C GLN A 149 27.41 7.52 12.45
N ALA A 150 26.71 8.66 12.48
CA ALA A 150 25.32 8.76 12.01
C ALA A 150 25.17 8.32 10.54
N GLU A 151 26.05 8.83 9.66
CA GLU A 151 26.03 8.51 8.23
C GLU A 151 26.30 7.02 7.96
N ILE A 152 27.28 6.43 8.65
CA ILE A 152 27.62 5.01 8.51
C ILE A 152 26.44 4.13 8.94
N LEU A 153 25.85 4.42 10.11
CA LEU A 153 24.72 3.64 10.63
C LEU A 153 23.48 3.81 9.75
N GLN A 154 23.19 5.01 9.28
CA GLN A 154 22.09 5.25 8.35
C GLN A 154 22.26 4.46 7.04
N ARG A 155 23.49 4.38 6.51
CA ARG A 155 23.80 3.55 5.32
C ARG A 155 23.64 2.06 5.60
N LEU A 156 24.05 1.60 6.78
CA LEU A 156 23.90 0.22 7.20
C LEU A 156 22.42 -0.18 7.27
N ASP A 157 21.60 0.61 7.96
CA ASP A 157 20.15 0.38 8.08
C ASP A 157 19.43 0.40 6.72
N ASN A 158 19.80 1.35 5.85
CA ASN A 158 19.28 1.40 4.50
C ASN A 158 19.63 0.14 3.70
N THR A 159 20.85 -0.40 3.89
CA THR A 159 21.31 -1.62 3.21
C THR A 159 20.59 -2.85 3.77
N GLU A 160 20.42 -2.94 5.08
CA GLU A 160 19.74 -4.04 5.73
C GLU A 160 18.24 -4.07 5.36
N SER A 161 17.59 -2.90 5.34
CA SER A 161 16.21 -2.74 4.88
C SER A 161 16.03 -3.17 3.42
N ARG A 162 16.96 -2.79 2.54
CA ARG A 162 16.98 -3.26 1.13
C ARG A 162 17.15 -4.78 1.07
N GLN A 163 18.06 -5.35 1.85
CA GLN A 163 18.28 -6.79 1.89
C GLN A 163 17.04 -7.54 2.39
N TRP A 164 16.38 -7.04 3.43
CA TRP A 164 15.14 -7.60 3.94
C TRP A 164 14.02 -7.57 2.89
N ASN A 165 13.82 -6.43 2.22
CA ASN A 165 12.85 -6.29 1.13
C ASN A 165 13.13 -7.24 -0.03
N LEU A 166 14.39 -7.39 -0.44
CA LEU A 166 14.77 -8.35 -1.48
C LEU A 166 14.48 -9.79 -1.05
N ARG A 167 14.77 -10.17 0.19
CA ARG A 167 14.43 -11.50 0.73
C ARG A 167 12.92 -11.72 0.75
N HIS A 168 12.14 -10.71 1.10
CA HIS A 168 10.68 -10.78 1.08
C HIS A 168 10.16 -11.05 -0.34
N ARG A 169 10.59 -10.22 -1.31
CA ARG A 169 10.23 -10.38 -2.72
C ARG A 169 10.62 -11.75 -3.27
N LEU A 170 11.81 -12.24 -2.95
CA LEU A 170 12.23 -13.60 -3.34
C LEU A 170 11.32 -14.68 -2.78
N ARG A 171 10.83 -14.55 -1.54
CA ARG A 171 9.86 -15.49 -0.97
C ARG A 171 8.51 -15.43 -1.70
N GLU A 172 8.03 -14.24 -2.02
CA GLU A 172 6.79 -14.06 -2.79
C GLU A 172 6.92 -14.64 -4.20
N THR A 173 8.01 -14.36 -4.90
CA THR A 173 8.28 -14.94 -6.23
C THR A 173 8.33 -16.46 -6.16
N ARG A 174 8.97 -17.05 -5.15
CA ARG A 174 8.99 -18.51 -4.98
C ARG A 174 7.61 -19.10 -4.70
N ARG A 175 6.77 -18.41 -3.92
CA ARG A 175 5.38 -18.82 -3.71
C ARG A 175 4.60 -18.81 -5.03
N HIS A 176 4.75 -17.72 -5.79
CA HIS A 176 4.11 -17.58 -7.09
C HIS A 176 4.58 -18.64 -8.11
N GLU A 177 5.87 -18.96 -8.13
CA GLU A 177 6.41 -20.04 -8.96
C GLU A 177 5.83 -21.41 -8.57
N ALA A 178 5.70 -21.68 -7.26
CA ALA A 178 5.08 -22.91 -6.76
C ALA A 178 3.58 -22.99 -7.07
N ASP A 179 2.86 -21.86 -7.05
CA ASP A 179 1.46 -21.78 -7.48
C ASP A 179 1.33 -22.11 -8.97
N LEU A 180 2.12 -21.44 -9.82
CA LEU A 180 2.12 -21.67 -11.28
C LEU A 180 2.46 -23.12 -11.63
N ARG A 181 3.40 -23.73 -10.90
CA ARG A 181 3.74 -25.15 -11.11
C ARG A 181 2.56 -26.06 -10.78
N ARG A 182 1.84 -25.81 -9.68
CA ARG A 182 0.62 -26.55 -9.34
C ARG A 182 -0.45 -26.38 -10.40
N ASP A 183 -0.61 -25.19 -10.95
CA ASP A 183 -1.58 -24.94 -12.03
C ASP A 183 -1.20 -25.68 -13.31
N ILE A 184 0.09 -25.74 -13.68
CA ILE A 184 0.56 -26.53 -14.81
C ILE A 184 0.28 -28.03 -14.60
N GLU A 185 0.59 -28.56 -13.42
CA GLU A 185 0.34 -29.97 -13.08
C GLU A 185 -1.17 -30.29 -13.14
N SER A 186 -2.02 -29.43 -12.56
CA SER A 186 -3.49 -29.53 -12.63
C SER A 186 -4.02 -29.49 -14.08
N ASN A 187 -3.50 -28.57 -14.89
CA ASN A 187 -3.90 -28.46 -16.30
C ASN A 187 -3.46 -29.70 -17.11
N GLN A 188 -2.28 -30.26 -16.83
CA GLN A 188 -1.84 -31.51 -17.44
C GLN A 188 -2.76 -32.69 -17.08
N ASP A 189 -3.24 -32.76 -15.83
CA ASP A 189 -4.23 -33.76 -15.40
C ASP A 189 -5.56 -33.60 -16.12
N GLN A 190 -6.05 -32.36 -16.28
CA GLN A 190 -7.26 -32.09 -17.06
C GLN A 190 -7.11 -32.53 -18.52
N ILE A 191 -5.97 -32.24 -19.15
CA ILE A 191 -5.68 -32.67 -20.53
C ILE A 191 -5.68 -34.20 -20.63
N ARG A 192 -5.09 -34.90 -19.66
CA ARG A 192 -5.09 -36.38 -19.61
C ARG A 192 -6.51 -36.93 -19.50
N ASN A 193 -7.32 -36.38 -18.62
CA ASN A 193 -8.72 -36.79 -18.44
C ASN A 193 -9.56 -36.55 -19.70
N LEU A 194 -9.47 -35.36 -20.29
CA LEU A 194 -10.18 -35.03 -21.54
C LEU A 194 -9.75 -35.93 -22.71
N THR A 195 -8.47 -36.30 -22.76
CA THR A 195 -7.97 -37.24 -23.77
C THR A 195 -8.55 -38.64 -23.57
N ALA A 196 -8.59 -39.12 -22.33
CA ALA A 196 -9.21 -40.41 -21.98
C ALA A 196 -10.71 -40.43 -22.29
N ASP A 197 -11.44 -39.36 -21.96
CA ASP A 197 -12.87 -39.22 -22.27
C ASP A 197 -13.12 -39.23 -23.78
N ARG A 198 -12.30 -38.49 -24.54
CA ARG A 198 -12.37 -38.48 -26.02
C ARG A 198 -12.15 -39.88 -26.59
N ASP A 199 -11.18 -40.62 -26.09
CA ASP A 199 -10.85 -41.95 -26.61
C ASP A 199 -11.91 -42.99 -26.19
N ALA A 200 -12.51 -42.85 -25.01
CA ALA A 200 -13.67 -43.63 -24.58
C ALA A 200 -14.90 -43.37 -25.48
N LEU A 201 -15.18 -42.09 -25.78
CA LEU A 201 -16.27 -41.70 -26.69
C LEU A 201 -16.06 -42.24 -28.11
N ARG A 202 -14.83 -42.17 -28.64
CA ARG A 202 -14.49 -42.76 -29.94
C ARG A 202 -14.71 -44.27 -29.97
N THR A 203 -14.36 -44.96 -28.90
CA THR A 203 -14.56 -46.42 -28.78
C THR A 203 -16.06 -46.75 -28.79
N ARG A 204 -16.88 -45.99 -28.06
CA ARG A 204 -18.34 -46.14 -28.08
C ARG A 204 -18.94 -45.88 -29.45
N LEU A 205 -18.47 -44.85 -30.16
CA LEU A 205 -18.95 -44.55 -31.52
C LEU A 205 -18.64 -45.69 -32.50
N ARG A 206 -17.43 -46.26 -32.45
CA ARG A 206 -17.07 -47.41 -33.29
C ARG A 206 -17.92 -48.64 -32.97
N ALA A 207 -18.17 -48.92 -31.68
CA ALA A 207 -19.03 -50.03 -31.28
C ALA A 207 -20.48 -49.88 -31.82
N LEU A 208 -21.00 -48.65 -31.88
CA LEU A 208 -22.30 -48.36 -32.49
C LEU A 208 -22.29 -48.46 -34.02
N GLU A 209 -21.15 -48.23 -34.66
CA GLU A 209 -20.98 -48.32 -36.12
C GLU A 209 -20.79 -49.77 -36.61
N ASP A 210 -20.12 -50.60 -35.80
CA ASP A 210 -19.95 -52.04 -36.03
C ASP A 210 -21.20 -52.86 -35.66
N GLU A 211 -22.18 -52.24 -34.98
CA GLU A 211 -23.46 -52.89 -34.69
C GLU A 211 -24.23 -53.06 -36.01
N PRO A 212 -24.44 -54.30 -36.46
CA PRO A 212 -24.88 -54.50 -37.83
C PRO A 212 -26.30 -53.98 -38.04
N ALA A 213 -26.53 -53.31 -39.16
CA ALA A 213 -27.78 -52.67 -39.55
C ALA A 213 -28.97 -53.63 -39.82
N TRP A 214 -29.12 -54.70 -39.04
CA TRP A 214 -30.26 -55.63 -39.08
C TRP A 214 -31.24 -55.36 -37.94
N SER A 215 -31.77 -54.14 -37.89
CA SER A 215 -33.17 -53.95 -37.53
C SER A 215 -33.67 -52.65 -38.17
N SER A 216 -34.33 -52.80 -39.30
CA SER A 216 -35.28 -51.83 -39.82
C SER A 216 -36.39 -51.64 -38.78
N SER A 217 -36.27 -50.63 -37.93
CA SER A 217 -37.42 -50.01 -37.26
C SER A 217 -37.42 -48.51 -37.59
N PRO A 218 -38.41 -48.03 -38.36
CA PRO A 218 -38.38 -46.70 -38.94
C PRO A 218 -38.97 -45.68 -37.97
N VAL A 219 -38.14 -44.96 -37.22
CA VAL A 219 -38.60 -43.70 -36.61
C VAL A 219 -37.48 -42.64 -36.54
N PRO A 220 -37.12 -42.01 -37.66
CA PRO A 220 -36.21 -40.85 -37.66
C PRO A 220 -36.79 -39.60 -36.97
N TRP A 221 -38.10 -39.59 -36.65
CA TRP A 221 -38.78 -38.47 -35.99
C TRP A 221 -38.60 -38.44 -34.46
N GLY A 222 -38.29 -39.57 -33.81
CA GLY A 222 -38.08 -39.60 -32.36
C GLY A 222 -36.83 -38.83 -31.92
N ILE A 223 -35.74 -38.95 -32.67
CA ILE A 223 -34.47 -38.25 -32.38
C ILE A 223 -34.64 -36.73 -32.60
N ALA A 224 -35.38 -36.32 -33.64
CA ALA A 224 -35.68 -34.91 -33.87
C ALA A 224 -36.50 -34.30 -32.72
N LEU A 225 -37.47 -35.02 -32.16
CA LEU A 225 -38.26 -34.56 -31.01
C LEU A 225 -37.42 -34.46 -29.73
N VAL A 226 -36.49 -35.40 -29.49
CA VAL A 226 -35.60 -35.35 -28.33
C VAL A 226 -34.61 -34.19 -28.44
N LEU A 227 -34.03 -33.96 -29.62
CA LEU A 227 -33.15 -32.81 -29.84
C LEU A 227 -33.91 -31.49 -29.69
N LEU A 228 -35.14 -31.41 -30.19
CA LEU A 228 -35.98 -30.22 -30.04
C LEU A 228 -36.35 -29.96 -28.57
N ALA A 229 -36.66 -31.01 -27.80
CA ALA A 229 -36.92 -30.89 -26.36
C ALA A 229 -35.68 -30.40 -25.59
N ILE A 230 -34.48 -30.89 -25.92
CA ILE A 230 -33.23 -30.44 -25.29
C ILE A 230 -32.95 -28.96 -25.61
N VAL A 231 -33.14 -28.54 -26.86
CA VAL A 231 -32.98 -27.13 -27.26
C VAL A 231 -33.99 -26.23 -26.54
N VAL A 232 -35.26 -26.66 -26.42
CA VAL A 232 -36.30 -25.91 -25.68
C VAL A 232 -35.94 -25.79 -24.19
N VAL A 233 -35.44 -26.85 -23.56
CA VAL A 233 -35.00 -26.80 -22.15
C VAL A 233 -33.78 -25.89 -21.98
N ALA A 234 -32.82 -25.93 -22.90
CA ALA A 234 -31.64 -25.05 -22.85
C ALA A 234 -32.02 -23.58 -23.03
N VAL A 235 -32.87 -23.27 -24.00
CA VAL A 235 -33.36 -21.91 -24.28
C VAL A 235 -34.20 -21.38 -23.12
N THR A 236 -35.09 -22.19 -22.54
CA THR A 236 -35.90 -21.77 -21.36
C THR A 236 -35.06 -21.58 -20.10
N ARG A 237 -33.93 -22.28 -19.95
CA ARG A 237 -32.97 -22.03 -18.86
C ARG A 237 -32.14 -20.77 -19.09
N TYR A 238 -31.80 -20.45 -20.34
CA TYR A 238 -31.01 -19.28 -20.70
C TYR A 238 -31.84 -17.99 -20.72
N LEU A 239 -33.13 -18.09 -21.06
CA LEU A 239 -34.08 -16.98 -21.06
C LEU A 239 -34.85 -16.84 -19.73
N ARG A 240 -34.57 -17.68 -18.72
CA ARG A 240 -35.06 -17.41 -17.36
C ARG A 240 -34.19 -16.28 -16.81
N PRO A 241 -34.68 -15.03 -16.73
CA PRO A 241 -33.91 -13.97 -16.08
C PRO A 241 -33.62 -14.47 -14.67
N SER A 242 -32.35 -14.47 -14.31
CA SER A 242 -31.89 -14.74 -12.95
C SER A 242 -32.42 -13.62 -12.05
N ALA A 243 -33.69 -13.74 -11.65
CA ALA A 243 -34.32 -12.99 -10.57
C ALA A 243 -33.76 -13.51 -9.24
N ARG A 244 -32.45 -13.33 -9.04
CA ARG A 244 -31.74 -13.80 -7.86
C ARG A 244 -30.56 -12.88 -7.54
N TRP A 245 -30.84 -11.60 -7.34
CA TRP A 245 -29.95 -10.66 -6.62
C TRP A 245 -30.71 -9.52 -5.90
N GLU A 246 -31.95 -9.76 -5.46
CA GLU A 246 -32.65 -8.86 -4.52
C GLU A 246 -32.86 -9.61 -3.21
N HIS A 247 -31.80 -9.74 -2.42
CA HIS A 247 -31.82 -9.88 -0.96
C HIS A 247 -30.36 -9.85 -0.50
N TYR A 248 -29.79 -8.65 -0.41
CA TYR A 248 -28.77 -8.28 0.56
C TYR A 248 -28.52 -6.78 0.39
N PHE A 249 -29.40 -5.98 0.98
CA PHE A 249 -29.09 -4.69 1.60
C PHE A 249 -30.37 -4.27 2.31
N GLU A 250 -30.50 -4.67 3.57
CA GLU A 250 -31.28 -3.89 4.55
C GLU A 250 -30.40 -2.68 4.90
N PRO A 251 -30.73 -1.47 4.43
CA PRO A 251 -30.26 -0.26 5.09
C PRO A 251 -30.99 -0.15 6.43
N ASP A 252 -30.24 0.02 7.52
CA ASP A 252 -30.79 0.53 8.77
C ASP A 252 -31.39 1.92 8.47
N GLU A 253 -32.73 1.99 8.45
CA GLU A 253 -33.49 3.23 8.57
C GLU A 253 -33.26 3.76 9.99
N ASP A 254 -32.39 4.75 10.14
CA ASP A 254 -32.48 5.82 11.13
C ASP A 254 -31.37 6.85 10.84
N THR A 255 -31.48 7.58 9.72
CA THR A 255 -30.73 8.84 9.54
C THR A 255 -31.54 9.82 8.72
N GLU A 256 -32.02 10.87 9.40
CA GLU A 256 -32.82 11.95 8.84
C GLU A 256 -32.10 12.71 7.70
N PRO A 257 -32.82 13.15 6.65
CA PRO A 257 -32.23 13.92 5.57
C PRO A 257 -32.10 15.41 5.96
N GLY A 258 -30.87 15.81 6.32
CA GLY A 258 -30.46 17.22 6.38
C GLY A 258 -30.06 17.71 4.98
N GLY A 259 -30.74 18.76 4.50
CA GLY A 259 -30.73 19.21 3.11
C GLY A 259 -29.38 19.58 2.49
N GLU A 260 -29.25 19.24 1.20
CA GLU A 260 -28.20 19.71 0.30
C GLU A 260 -28.49 21.14 -0.18
N GLU A 261 -27.62 22.08 0.20
CA GLU A 261 -27.39 23.32 -0.56
C GLU A 261 -26.36 23.06 -1.68
N PRO A 262 -26.52 23.68 -2.87
CA PRO A 262 -25.58 23.50 -3.97
C PRO A 262 -24.34 24.40 -3.81
N GLY A 263 -23.19 23.76 -3.52
CA GLY A 263 -21.86 24.39 -3.49
C GLY A 263 -21.12 24.37 -4.84
N PRO A 264 -20.22 25.35 -5.10
CA PRO A 264 -19.80 25.74 -6.44
C PRO A 264 -18.67 24.91 -7.07
N SER A 265 -18.63 24.99 -8.40
CA SER A 265 -17.63 24.43 -9.32
C SER A 265 -16.18 24.75 -8.91
N ILE A 266 -15.41 23.72 -8.58
CA ILE A 266 -13.99 23.81 -8.30
C ILE A 266 -13.22 23.86 -9.62
N THR A 267 -12.50 24.94 -9.85
CA THR A 267 -11.53 25.09 -10.95
C THR A 267 -10.17 24.61 -10.44
N PRO A 268 -9.46 23.69 -11.11
CA PRO A 268 -8.16 23.23 -10.64
C PRO A 268 -7.11 24.34 -10.83
N LEU A 269 -6.55 24.81 -9.71
CA LEU A 269 -5.41 25.72 -9.66
C LEU A 269 -4.14 24.96 -10.05
N SER A 270 -3.46 25.43 -11.09
CA SER A 270 -2.14 24.95 -11.52
C SER A 270 -1.04 25.49 -10.59
N VAL A 271 -0.39 24.60 -9.84
CA VAL A 271 0.82 24.92 -9.04
C VAL A 271 2.07 24.63 -9.90
N PRO A 272 3.05 25.56 -9.97
CA PRO A 272 4.31 25.31 -10.65
C PRO A 272 5.21 24.39 -9.82
N ILE A 273 5.46 23.19 -10.32
CA ILE A 273 6.49 22.29 -9.79
C ILE A 273 7.86 22.85 -10.19
N ALA A 274 8.61 23.36 -9.22
CA ALA A 274 10.02 23.67 -9.39
C ALA A 274 10.79 22.36 -9.64
N ARG A 275 11.40 22.25 -10.82
CA ARG A 275 12.32 21.17 -11.18
C ARG A 275 13.59 21.27 -10.33
N ALA A 276 13.75 20.36 -9.38
CA ALA A 276 15.05 19.93 -8.92
C ALA A 276 15.47 18.72 -9.77
N SER A 277 16.04 18.99 -10.95
CA SER A 277 16.80 17.99 -11.71
C SER A 277 18.26 18.21 -11.41
N GLU A 278 18.73 17.66 -10.29
CA GLU A 278 20.16 17.45 -10.09
C GLU A 278 20.59 16.11 -10.69
N VAL A 279 21.73 16.23 -11.34
CA VAL A 279 22.41 15.26 -12.18
C VAL A 279 22.83 14.06 -11.35
N TYR A 280 22.22 12.90 -11.61
CA TYR A 280 22.75 11.62 -11.13
C TYR A 280 23.90 11.23 -12.08
N ASP A 281 25.13 11.48 -11.63
CA ASP A 281 26.35 11.07 -12.32
C ASP A 281 26.59 9.57 -12.06
N ASP A 282 26.41 8.77 -13.10
CA ASP A 282 26.50 7.29 -13.08
C ASP A 282 27.97 6.79 -13.09
N SER A 283 28.94 7.68 -12.87
CA SER A 283 30.38 7.33 -12.93
C SER A 283 30.95 6.65 -11.67
N MET A 284 30.21 6.58 -10.55
CA MET A 284 30.72 6.00 -9.30
C MET A 284 30.78 4.46 -9.24
N TRP A 285 30.28 3.73 -10.26
CA TRP A 285 30.28 2.26 -10.27
C TRP A 285 31.31 1.61 -11.20
N GLN A 286 32.30 2.36 -11.69
CA GLN A 286 33.41 1.75 -12.43
C GLN A 286 34.38 1.07 -11.47
N ARG A 287 34.34 -0.28 -11.46
CA ARG A 287 35.34 -1.10 -10.78
C ARG A 287 36.75 -0.72 -11.27
N PRO A 288 37.74 -0.57 -10.39
CA PRO A 288 39.12 -0.43 -10.82
C PRO A 288 39.53 -1.66 -11.62
N LYS A 289 40.04 -1.45 -12.84
CA LYS A 289 40.65 -2.52 -13.64
C LYS A 289 41.94 -2.94 -12.94
N GLU A 290 42.03 -4.21 -12.55
CA GLU A 290 43.27 -4.81 -12.07
C GLU A 290 44.37 -4.67 -13.14
N PRO A 291 45.61 -4.32 -12.76
CA PRO A 291 46.73 -4.35 -13.67
C PRO A 291 47.02 -5.80 -14.06
N VAL A 292 46.96 -6.08 -15.35
CA VAL A 292 47.47 -7.32 -15.93
C VAL A 292 48.99 -7.21 -15.95
N ASP A 293 49.66 -7.89 -15.02
CA ASP A 293 51.11 -8.07 -15.08
C ASP A 293 51.44 -8.97 -16.28
N SER A 294 52.05 -8.37 -17.30
CA SER A 294 52.64 -9.06 -18.43
C SER A 294 54.09 -9.45 -18.10
N ASN A 295 54.35 -10.75 -18.01
CA ASN A 295 55.67 -11.34 -18.22
C ASN A 295 55.98 -11.48 -19.71
#